data_AF-A0A832PE28-F1
#
_entry.id   AF-A0A832PE28-F1
#
_cell.length_a   1.000
_cell.length_b   1.000
_cell.length_c   1.000
_cell.angle_alpha   90.00
_cell.angle_beta   90.00
_cell.angle_gamma   90.00
#
_symmetry.space_group_name_H-M   'P 1'
#
loop_
_entity.id
_entity.type
_entity.pdbx_description
1 polymer ?
#
loop_
_entity_poly.entity_id
_entity_poly.type
_entity_poly.pdbx_seq_one_letter_code
_entity_poly.pdbx_strand_id
1 'polypeptide(L)'
;MYKIILFSGGPYRFEEFEEYVEDIGGLVLKKDRFNVSRGEYFLAEEVKALTIIPEEEEEQLKTLVTGIKGFIQELSFDEDQERRILLCILLHDSLTRNPQWMGEEEIEEKLICPCEIKFCENSPECFSDLSRVLDAMVEMELLEKRDNKGATEYRKKIIH
;
A
#
# COMPACT_ATOMS: atom_id res chain seq x y z
N MET A 1 -13.64 -8.15 0.17
CA MET A 1 -12.66 -8.02 -0.93
C MET A 1 -11.98 -6.66 -0.76
N TYR A 2 -10.86 -6.38 -1.44
CA TYR A 2 -10.16 -5.10 -1.27
C TYR A 2 -10.42 -4.19 -2.47
N LYS A 3 -10.46 -2.88 -2.23
CA LYS A 3 -10.54 -1.82 -3.22
C LYS A 3 -9.28 -0.99 -3.24
N ILE A 4 -8.98 -0.43 -4.41
CA ILE A 4 -7.87 0.50 -4.60
C ILE A 4 -8.46 1.90 -4.81
N ILE A 5 -8.06 2.83 -3.96
CA ILE A 5 -8.53 4.21 -3.98
C ILE A 5 -7.36 5.19 -4.03
N LEU A 6 -7.65 6.40 -4.48
CA LEU A 6 -6.78 7.56 -4.37
C LEU A 6 -7.38 8.52 -3.33
N PHE A 7 -6.69 8.69 -2.22
CA PHE A 7 -6.96 9.80 -1.30
C PHE A 7 -6.35 11.10 -1.85
N SER A 8 -7.00 12.23 -1.59
CA SER A 8 -6.48 13.55 -1.87
C SER A 8 -7.00 14.55 -0.82
N GLY A 9 -6.12 15.36 -0.24
CA GLY A 9 -6.50 16.29 0.83
C GLY A 9 -5.34 17.14 1.32
N GLY A 10 -5.58 17.98 2.34
CA GLY A 10 -4.51 18.78 2.94
C GLY A 10 -3.59 17.93 3.83
N PRO A 11 -2.31 18.33 4.00
CA PRO A 11 -1.34 17.57 4.80
C PRO A 11 -1.65 17.56 6.31
N TYR A 12 -2.37 18.56 6.80
CA TYR A 12 -2.56 18.85 8.23
C TYR A 12 -3.24 17.74 9.04
N ARG A 13 -3.91 16.77 8.40
CA ARG A 13 -4.61 15.64 9.04
C ARG A 13 -4.47 14.34 8.25
N PHE A 14 -3.43 14.23 7.43
CA PHE A 14 -3.20 13.02 6.65
C PHE A 14 -2.85 11.82 7.55
N GLU A 15 -2.16 12.05 8.66
CA GLU A 15 -1.80 11.00 9.63
C GLU A 15 -3.05 10.30 10.18
N GLU A 16 -4.15 11.03 10.41
CA GLU A 16 -5.43 10.43 10.84
C GLU A 16 -6.03 9.49 9.79
N PHE A 17 -5.80 9.77 8.50
CA PHE A 17 -6.21 8.87 7.41
C PHE A 17 -5.31 7.64 7.35
N GLU A 18 -4.00 7.85 7.48
CA GLU A 18 -2.98 6.78 7.47
C GLU A 18 -3.22 5.79 8.62
N GLU A 19 -3.40 6.29 9.84
CA GLU A 19 -3.74 5.47 11.03
C GLU A 19 -5.04 4.69 10.83
N TYR A 20 -6.11 5.35 10.36
CA TYR A 20 -7.38 4.67 10.13
C TYR A 20 -7.26 3.54 9.10
N VAL A 21 -6.53 3.78 8.00
CA VAL A 21 -6.30 2.77 6.96
C VAL A 21 -5.56 1.57 7.53
N GLU A 22 -4.56 1.76 8.38
CA GLU A 22 -3.86 0.66 9.03
C GLU A 22 -4.76 -0.10 10.02
N ASP A 23 -5.58 0.61 10.81
CA ASP A 23 -6.49 0.01 11.79
C ASP A 23 -7.54 -0.91 11.16
N ILE A 24 -7.99 -0.59 9.95
CA ILE A 24 -8.93 -1.43 9.19
C ILE A 24 -8.24 -2.54 8.39
N GLY A 25 -6.93 -2.69 8.49
CA GLY A 25 -6.16 -3.70 7.72
C GLY A 25 -5.93 -3.31 6.26
N GLY A 26 -6.02 -2.03 5.93
CA GLY A 26 -5.62 -1.48 4.63
C GLY A 26 -4.12 -1.19 4.54
N LEU A 27 -3.71 -0.57 3.43
CA LEU A 27 -2.33 -0.18 3.18
C LEU A 27 -2.25 1.12 2.35
N VAL A 28 -1.53 2.11 2.87
CA VAL A 28 -1.12 3.28 2.09
C VAL A 28 0.16 2.92 1.31
N LEU A 29 0.06 2.85 -0.02
CA LEU A 29 1.17 2.41 -0.87
C LEU A 29 2.16 3.52 -1.15
N LYS A 30 1.67 4.70 -1.50
CA LYS A 30 2.53 5.83 -1.88
C LYS A 30 1.87 7.12 -1.48
N LYS A 31 2.68 8.04 -0.94
CA LYS A 31 2.28 9.39 -0.52
C LYS A 31 3.07 10.41 -1.34
N ASP A 32 2.38 11.14 -2.20
CA ASP A 32 2.96 12.24 -2.97
C ASP A 32 2.46 13.58 -2.41
N ARG A 33 3.37 14.53 -2.16
CA ARG A 33 3.04 15.91 -1.75
C ARG A 33 3.17 16.83 -2.95
N PHE A 34 2.10 17.59 -3.23
CA PHE A 34 2.02 18.53 -4.34
C PHE A 34 1.82 19.95 -3.84
N ASN A 35 2.45 20.91 -4.52
CA ASN A 35 2.14 22.33 -4.37
C ASN A 35 1.12 22.72 -5.45
N VAL A 36 -0.10 23.05 -5.06
CA VAL A 36 -1.14 23.52 -5.98
C VAL A 36 -1.16 25.05 -5.97
N SER A 37 -0.70 25.66 -7.06
CA SER A 37 -0.85 27.10 -7.29
C SER A 37 -2.22 27.40 -7.91
N ARG A 38 -3.14 28.02 -7.15
CA ARG A 38 -4.38 28.59 -7.72
C ARG A 38 -4.20 30.10 -7.89
N GLY A 39 -3.61 30.50 -9.02
CA GLY A 39 -3.36 31.91 -9.34
C GLY A 39 -2.24 32.56 -8.50
N GLU A 40 -2.16 33.90 -8.54
CA GLU A 40 -0.99 34.66 -8.06
C GLU A 40 -0.72 34.61 -6.54
N TYR A 41 -1.61 34.07 -5.69
CA TYR A 41 -1.48 34.24 -4.23
C TYR A 41 -1.85 33.05 -3.33
N PHE A 42 -2.11 31.84 -3.84
CA PHE A 42 -2.33 30.66 -2.99
C PHE A 42 -1.57 29.43 -3.46
N LEU A 43 -0.51 29.08 -2.72
CA LEU A 43 0.09 27.73 -2.70
C LEU A 43 -0.67 26.92 -1.66
N ALA A 44 -1.51 25.98 -2.11
CA ALA A 44 -2.12 24.99 -1.23
C ALA A 44 -1.30 23.70 -1.36
N GLU A 45 -0.71 23.21 -0.27
CA GLU A 45 -0.13 21.88 -0.25
C GLU A 45 -1.26 20.84 -0.23
N GLU A 46 -1.15 19.86 -1.13
CA GLU A 46 -2.07 18.73 -1.25
C GLU A 46 -1.29 17.42 -1.14
N VAL A 47 -1.79 16.48 -0.35
CA VAL A 47 -1.30 15.11 -0.27
C VAL A 47 -2.20 14.24 -1.14
N LYS A 48 -1.60 13.41 -1.98
CA LYS A 48 -2.31 12.31 -2.63
C LYS A 48 -1.71 10.99 -2.20
N ALA A 49 -2.57 10.01 -1.93
CA ALA A 49 -2.13 8.71 -1.48
C ALA A 49 -2.88 7.57 -2.17
N LEU A 50 -2.12 6.70 -2.85
CA LEU A 50 -2.66 5.45 -3.39
C LEU A 50 -2.83 4.48 -2.23
N THR A 51 -4.04 3.96 -2.06
CA THR A 51 -4.42 3.22 -0.85
C THR A 51 -5.23 1.98 -1.20
N ILE A 52 -4.97 0.87 -0.50
CA ILE A 52 -5.76 -0.36 -0.55
C ILE A 52 -6.61 -0.42 0.73
N ILE A 53 -7.90 -0.70 0.62
CA ILE A 53 -8.83 -0.79 1.76
C ILE A 53 -9.76 -2.00 1.63
N PRO A 54 -10.25 -2.59 2.74
CA PRO A 54 -11.38 -3.52 2.67
C PRO A 54 -12.63 -2.81 2.13
N GLU A 55 -13.36 -3.48 1.23
CA GLU A 55 -14.58 -2.96 0.61
C GLU A 55 -15.66 -2.58 1.63
N GLU A 56 -15.78 -3.37 2.69
CA GLU A 56 -16.75 -3.20 3.77
C GLU A 56 -16.54 -1.92 4.60
N GLU A 57 -15.37 -1.29 4.52
CA GLU A 57 -15.00 -0.10 5.31
C GLU A 57 -15.09 1.21 4.52
N GLU A 58 -15.51 1.15 3.25
CA GLU A 58 -15.52 2.31 2.35
C GLU A 58 -16.41 3.46 2.88
N GLU A 59 -17.59 3.15 3.40
CA GLU A 59 -18.54 4.18 3.86
C GLU A 59 -18.06 4.90 5.13
N GLN A 60 -17.47 4.15 6.07
CA GLN A 60 -16.83 4.71 7.25
C GLN A 60 -15.63 5.58 6.85
N LEU A 61 -14.81 5.10 5.91
CA LEU A 61 -13.67 5.87 5.39
C LEU A 61 -14.11 7.17 4.73
N LYS A 62 -15.16 7.17 3.90
CA LYS A 62 -15.72 8.41 3.30
C LYS A 62 -16.12 9.44 4.35
N THR A 63 -16.69 8.98 5.45
CA THR A 63 -17.09 9.84 6.57
C THR A 63 -15.86 10.51 7.20
N LEU A 64 -14.82 9.72 7.49
CA LEU A 64 -13.55 10.23 8.02
C LEU A 64 -12.88 11.22 7.06
N VAL A 65 -12.74 10.83 5.79
CA VAL A 65 -12.11 11.61 4.73
C VAL A 65 -12.79 12.97 4.57
N THR A 66 -14.12 13.00 4.58
CA THR A 66 -14.90 14.24 4.52
C THR A 66 -14.64 15.12 5.76
N GLY A 67 -14.55 14.49 6.95
CA GLY A 67 -14.24 15.16 8.21
C GLY A 67 -12.85 15.81 8.24
N ILE A 68 -11.88 15.25 7.52
CA ILE A 68 -10.53 15.83 7.35
C ILE A 68 -10.40 16.73 6.11
N LYS A 69 -11.52 17.07 5.45
CA LYS A 69 -11.59 17.88 4.22
C LYS A 69 -10.81 17.27 3.05
N GLY A 70 -10.68 15.95 3.02
CA GLY A 70 -10.17 15.20 1.89
C GLY A 70 -11.29 14.70 0.97
N PHE A 71 -10.88 13.99 -0.07
CA PHE A 71 -11.75 13.21 -0.93
C PHE A 71 -11.06 11.89 -1.31
N ILE A 72 -11.85 10.88 -1.63
CA ILE A 72 -11.36 9.62 -2.19
C ILE A 72 -11.97 9.38 -3.56
N GLN A 73 -11.20 8.74 -4.43
CA GLN A 73 -11.62 8.29 -5.75
C GLN A 73 -11.29 6.82 -5.91
N GLU A 74 -12.27 5.99 -6.27
CA GLU A 74 -12.00 4.59 -6.66
C GLU A 74 -11.23 4.56 -7.98
N LEU A 75 -10.21 3.72 -8.04
CA LEU A 75 -9.38 3.52 -9.23
C LEU A 75 -9.64 2.13 -9.81
N SER A 76 -9.88 2.09 -11.12
CA SER A 76 -9.97 0.83 -11.86
C SER A 76 -8.63 0.49 -12.49
N PHE A 77 -8.21 -0.76 -12.33
CA PHE A 77 -7.00 -1.31 -12.95
C PHE A 77 -7.37 -2.52 -13.81
N ASP A 78 -6.46 -2.93 -14.70
CA ASP A 78 -6.58 -4.25 -15.31
C ASP A 78 -6.28 -5.36 -14.28
N GLU A 79 -6.69 -6.60 -14.56
CA GLU A 79 -6.53 -7.71 -13.62
C GLU A 79 -5.08 -7.94 -13.19
N ASP A 80 -4.11 -7.75 -14.09
CA ASP A 80 -2.68 -7.97 -13.79
C ASP A 80 -2.12 -6.85 -12.89
N GLN A 81 -2.52 -5.61 -13.13
CA GLN A 81 -2.19 -4.47 -12.28
C GLN A 81 -2.82 -4.59 -10.90
N GLU A 82 -4.11 -4.91 -10.84
CA GLU A 82 -4.83 -5.10 -9.58
C GLU A 82 -4.18 -6.21 -8.75
N ARG A 83 -3.80 -7.33 -9.39
CA ARG A 83 -3.06 -8.40 -8.73
C ARG A 83 -1.73 -7.94 -8.13
N ARG A 84 -0.91 -7.21 -8.89
CA ARG A 84 0.37 -6.71 -8.37
C ARG A 84 0.16 -5.76 -7.19
N ILE A 85 -0.86 -4.92 -7.25
CA ILE A 85 -1.20 -3.99 -6.17
C ILE A 85 -1.67 -4.76 -4.93
N LEU A 86 -2.55 -5.74 -5.09
CA LEU A 86 -3.02 -6.57 -3.98
C LEU A 86 -1.90 -7.43 -3.38
N LEU A 87 -0.91 -7.86 -4.18
CA LEU A 87 0.24 -8.59 -3.63
C LEU A 87 1.03 -7.75 -2.62
N CYS A 88 1.05 -6.42 -2.76
CA CYS A 88 1.66 -5.52 -1.77
C CYS A 88 1.09 -5.72 -0.37
N ILE A 89 -0.23 -5.97 -0.22
CA ILE A 89 -0.85 -6.13 1.10
C ILE A 89 -0.40 -7.43 1.77
N LEU A 90 -0.30 -8.52 1.01
CA LEU A 90 0.17 -9.81 1.51
C LEU A 90 1.63 -9.75 1.92
N LEU A 91 2.46 -9.09 1.12
CA LEU A 91 3.86 -8.91 1.43
C LEU A 91 4.04 -8.02 2.64
N HIS A 92 3.29 -6.92 2.72
CA HIS A 92 3.32 -6.02 3.86
C HIS A 92 2.94 -6.74 5.17
N ASP A 93 1.85 -7.52 5.16
CA ASP A 93 1.42 -8.33 6.30
C ASP A 93 2.46 -9.39 6.70
N SER A 94 2.99 -10.15 5.72
CA SER A 94 4.04 -11.14 5.96
C SER A 94 5.31 -10.54 6.57
N LEU A 95 5.79 -9.42 6.02
CA LEU A 95 6.98 -8.70 6.48
C LEU A 95 6.75 -7.95 7.80
N THR A 96 5.51 -7.56 8.10
CA THR A 96 5.13 -7.01 9.41
C THR A 96 5.22 -8.09 10.49
N ARG A 97 4.75 -9.32 10.22
CA ARG A 97 4.87 -10.45 11.14
C ARG A 97 6.31 -10.98 11.30
N ASN A 98 7.17 -10.69 10.32
CA ASN A 98 8.55 -11.18 10.24
C ASN A 98 9.51 -10.00 10.06
N PRO A 99 9.86 -9.26 11.13
CA PRO A 99 10.63 -8.02 11.04
C PRO A 99 12.12 -8.22 10.67
N GLN A 100 12.60 -9.47 10.61
CA GLN A 100 13.95 -9.80 10.17
C GLN A 100 14.13 -9.63 8.66
N TRP A 101 15.39 -9.50 8.24
CA TRP A 101 15.76 -9.57 6.83
C TRP A 101 15.48 -10.97 6.28
N MET A 102 14.82 -11.04 5.13
CA MET A 102 14.46 -12.30 4.48
C MET A 102 14.74 -12.24 2.99
N GLY A 103 15.20 -13.36 2.44
CA GLY A 103 15.31 -13.55 0.99
C GLY A 103 13.94 -13.75 0.33
N GLU A 104 13.89 -13.70 -1.00
CA GLU A 104 12.65 -13.89 -1.77
C GLU A 104 11.99 -15.26 -1.50
N GLU A 105 12.78 -16.34 -1.50
CA GLU A 105 12.31 -17.70 -1.19
C GLU A 105 11.73 -17.80 0.23
N GLU A 106 12.41 -17.20 1.22
CA GLU A 106 11.93 -17.19 2.62
C GLU A 106 10.63 -16.40 2.79
N ILE A 107 10.46 -15.32 2.02
CA ILE A 107 9.22 -14.53 2.01
C ILE A 107 8.10 -15.37 1.43
N GLU A 108 8.34 -16.03 0.29
CA GLU A 108 7.35 -16.87 -0.40
C GLU A 108 6.85 -18.00 0.50
N GLU A 109 7.74 -18.70 1.21
CA GLU A 109 7.38 -19.77 2.16
C GLU A 109 6.47 -19.30 3.31
N LYS A 110 6.52 -18.00 3.64
CA LYS A 110 5.77 -17.39 4.76
C LYS A 110 4.47 -16.74 4.34
N LEU A 111 4.18 -16.69 3.04
CA LEU A 111 2.90 -16.22 2.56
C LEU A 111 1.81 -17.24 2.91
N ILE A 112 0.78 -16.78 3.61
CA ILE A 112 -0.31 -17.64 4.07
C ILE A 112 -1.26 -17.92 2.91
N CYS A 113 -1.51 -19.21 2.65
CA CYS A 113 -2.49 -19.70 1.69
C CYS A 113 -3.54 -20.60 2.39
N PRO A 114 -4.85 -20.46 2.09
CA PRO A 114 -5.45 -19.45 1.20
C PRO A 114 -5.33 -18.06 1.80
N CYS A 115 -4.88 -17.10 0.97
CA CYS A 115 -4.69 -15.73 1.41
C CYS A 115 -6.05 -15.03 1.59
N GLU A 116 -6.13 -14.05 2.50
CA GLU A 116 -7.38 -13.31 2.78
C GLU A 116 -7.94 -12.60 1.55
N ILE A 117 -7.04 -12.20 0.64
CA ILE A 117 -7.39 -11.57 -0.64
C ILE A 117 -7.88 -12.57 -1.70
N LYS A 118 -7.88 -13.89 -1.42
CA LYS A 118 -8.31 -14.97 -2.33
C LYS A 118 -7.64 -14.94 -3.72
N PHE A 119 -6.37 -14.57 -3.76
CA PHE A 119 -5.57 -14.44 -4.98
C PHE A 119 -5.62 -15.69 -5.89
N CYS A 120 -5.63 -16.88 -5.29
CA CYS A 120 -5.63 -18.16 -5.98
C CYS A 120 -6.92 -18.50 -6.76
N GLU A 121 -8.03 -17.77 -6.55
CA GLU A 121 -9.23 -17.95 -7.36
C GLU A 121 -9.03 -17.42 -8.81
N ASN A 122 -8.02 -16.56 -9.02
CA ASN A 122 -7.83 -15.83 -10.27
C ASN A 122 -6.57 -16.23 -11.09
N SER A 123 -5.60 -16.96 -10.53
CA SER A 123 -4.47 -17.54 -11.31
C SER A 123 -3.73 -18.68 -10.61
N PRO A 124 -3.23 -19.68 -11.37
CA PRO A 124 -2.42 -20.78 -10.85
C PRO A 124 -1.02 -20.36 -10.38
N GLU A 125 -0.53 -19.18 -10.77
CA GLU A 125 0.75 -18.63 -10.31
C GLU A 125 0.49 -17.42 -9.40
N CYS A 126 0.46 -17.65 -8.08
CA CYS A 126 0.11 -16.60 -7.11
C CYS A 126 1.22 -15.55 -6.90
N PHE A 127 2.46 -15.88 -7.25
CA PHE A 127 3.65 -15.06 -6.92
C PHE A 127 4.60 -14.86 -8.11
N SER A 128 4.14 -15.03 -9.35
CA SER A 128 4.99 -14.95 -10.56
C SER A 128 5.64 -13.58 -10.84
N ASP A 129 5.37 -12.56 -10.02
CA ASP A 129 6.00 -11.23 -10.08
C ASP A 129 6.54 -10.77 -8.70
N LEU A 130 6.78 -11.69 -7.75
CA LEU A 130 7.20 -11.38 -6.37
C LEU A 130 8.38 -10.40 -6.31
N SER A 131 9.49 -10.70 -6.98
CA SER A 131 10.67 -9.84 -7.06
C SER A 131 10.34 -8.41 -7.53
N ARG A 132 9.50 -8.27 -8.56
CA ARG A 132 9.11 -6.95 -9.11
C ARG A 132 8.27 -6.16 -8.13
N VAL A 133 7.36 -6.82 -7.41
CA VAL A 133 6.52 -6.16 -6.41
C VAL A 133 7.35 -5.76 -5.19
N LEU A 134 8.28 -6.60 -4.73
CA LEU A 134 9.22 -6.26 -3.66
C LEU A 134 10.05 -5.01 -4.03
N ASP A 135 10.60 -4.97 -5.24
CA ASP A 135 11.35 -3.81 -5.72
C ASP A 135 10.48 -2.55 -5.81
N ALA A 136 9.24 -2.67 -6.31
CA ALA A 136 8.30 -1.55 -6.33
C ALA A 136 7.97 -1.06 -4.90
N MET A 137 7.83 -1.96 -3.93
CA MET A 137 7.60 -1.59 -2.53
C MET A 137 8.82 -0.91 -1.89
N VAL A 138 10.04 -1.20 -2.35
CA VAL A 138 11.24 -0.45 -1.96
C VAL A 138 11.22 0.96 -2.56
N GLU A 139 10.86 1.11 -3.84
CA GLU A 139 10.71 2.42 -4.49
C GLU A 139 9.63 3.29 -3.83
N MET A 140 8.57 2.66 -3.33
CA MET A 140 7.50 3.29 -2.55
C MET A 140 7.87 3.56 -1.09
N GLU A 141 9.10 3.25 -0.68
CA GLU A 141 9.60 3.40 0.69
C GLU A 141 8.86 2.58 1.76
N LEU A 142 8.17 1.50 1.37
CA LEU A 142 7.52 0.58 2.32
C LEU A 142 8.52 -0.44 2.89
N LEU A 143 9.50 -0.82 2.08
CA LEU A 143 10.51 -1.83 2.39
C LEU A 143 11.93 -1.25 2.32
N GLU A 144 12.84 -1.92 3.02
CA GLU A 144 14.27 -1.76 2.84
C GLU A 144 14.85 -2.98 2.12
N LYS A 145 15.89 -2.74 1.31
CA LYS A 145 16.60 -3.76 0.53
C LYS A 145 18.08 -3.74 0.87
N ARG A 146 18.72 -4.90 0.98
CA ARG A 146 20.17 -5.03 1.12
C ARG A 146 20.73 -6.19 0.30
N ASP A 147 22.02 -6.11 0.00
CA ASP A 147 22.80 -7.28 -0.41
C ASP A 147 23.50 -7.90 0.81
N ASN A 148 23.33 -9.20 0.98
CA ASN A 148 24.02 -10.00 1.98
C ASN A 148 24.69 -11.20 1.31
N LYS A 149 26.00 -11.10 1.09
CA LYS A 149 26.81 -12.17 0.47
C LYS A 149 26.29 -12.59 -0.93
N GLY A 150 25.80 -11.63 -1.71
CA GLY A 150 25.25 -11.89 -3.05
C GLY A 150 23.80 -12.37 -3.05
N ALA A 151 23.15 -12.46 -1.89
CA ALA A 151 21.71 -12.67 -1.78
C ALA A 151 21.02 -11.32 -1.50
N THR A 152 19.96 -11.04 -2.24
CA THR A 152 19.10 -9.87 -1.96
C THR A 152 18.13 -10.21 -0.84
N GLU A 153 18.08 -9.35 0.17
CA GLU A 153 17.16 -9.49 1.30
C GLU A 153 16.32 -8.23 1.49
N TYR A 154 15.10 -8.42 1.98
CA TYR A 154 14.12 -7.38 2.23
C TYR A 154 13.66 -7.40 3.69
N ARG A 155 13.23 -6.24 4.18
CA ARG A 155 12.47 -6.13 5.44
C ARG A 155 11.50 -4.95 5.39
N LYS A 156 10.50 -4.93 6.26
CA LYS A 156 9.66 -3.74 6.47
C LYS A 156 10.51 -2.56 6.94
N LYS A 157 10.28 -1.38 6.35
CA LYS A 157 10.92 -0.13 6.80
C LYS A 157 10.38 0.24 8.18
N ILE A 158 11.26 0.59 9.10
CA ILE A 158 10.88 1.08 10.44
C ILE A 158 10.74 2.60 10.32
N ILE A 159 9.51 3.09 10.43
CA ILE A 159 9.22 4.53 10.51
C ILE A 159 9.32 4.92 11.99
N HIS A 160 10.21 5.87 12.31
CA HIS A 160 10.47 6.38 13.66
C HIS A 160 9.73 7.69 13.93
#